data_AF-A0A497CV65-F1
#
_entry.id   AF-A0A497CV65-F1
#
_cell.length_a   1.000
_cell.length_b   1.000
_cell.length_c   1.000
_cell.angle_alpha   90.00
_cell.angle_beta   90.00
_cell.angle_gamma   90.00
#
_symmetry.space_group_name_H-M   'P 1'
#
loop_
_entity.id
_entity.type
_entity.pdbx_description
1 polymer ?
#
loop_
_entity_poly.entity_id
_entity_poly.type
_entity_poly.pdbx_seq_one_letter_code
_entity_poly.pdbx_strand_id
1 'polypeptide(L)' 'MLNNELNSIEQVEKTVKENPATLVYFYNDNCAPCLSLRPKVIELVTEEFPKMELIFVNS' A
#
# COMPACT_ATOMS: atom_id res chain seq x y z
N MET A 1 -7.98 -10.82 1.94
CA MET A 1 -7.33 -9.74 2.71
C MET A 1 -5.97 -9.50 2.08
N LEU A 2 -5.60 -8.24 1.86
CA LEU A 2 -4.26 -7.91 1.38
C LEU A 2 -3.28 -8.15 2.54
N ASN A 3 -2.13 -8.75 2.28
CA ASN A 3 -1.21 -9.19 3.34
C ASN A 3 -0.62 -8.04 4.17
N ASN A 4 -0.66 -6.79 3.66
CA ASN A 4 -0.06 -5.60 4.27
C ASN A 4 -1.10 -4.48 4.54
N GLU A 5 -2.34 -4.84 4.88
CA GLU A 5 -3.40 -3.88 5.23
C GLU A 5 -3.25 -3.38 6.68
N LEU A 6 -3.22 -2.05 6.86
CA LEU A 6 -3.10 -1.37 8.16
C LEU A 6 -4.39 -0.61 8.47
N ASN A 7 -4.75 -0.60 9.76
CA ASN A 7 -6.06 -0.12 10.23
C ASN A 7 -5.95 1.01 11.27
N SER A 8 -4.74 1.47 11.61
CA SER A 8 -4.55 2.64 12.49
C SER A 8 -3.47 3.57 11.97
N ILE A 9 -3.59 4.84 12.34
CA ILE A 9 -2.59 5.87 12.02
C ILE A 9 -1.23 5.53 12.64
N GLU A 10 -1.19 4.95 13.85
CA GLU A 10 0.08 4.59 14.49
C GLU A 10 0.85 3.52 13.70
N GLN A 11 0.13 2.55 13.10
CA GLN A 11 0.76 1.52 12.26
C GLN A 11 1.38 2.13 10.99
N VAL A 12 0.67 3.06 10.36
CA VAL A 12 1.15 3.78 9.17
C VAL A 12 2.38 4.62 9.53
N GLU A 13 2.29 5.44 10.58
CA GLU A 13 3.40 6.29 11.04
C GLU A 13 4.65 5.48 11.41
N LYS A 14 4.47 4.35 12.09
CA LYS A 14 5.56 3.44 12.42
C LYS A 14 6.24 2.93 11.15
N THR A 15 5.46 2.45 10.19
CA THR A 15 5.97 1.91 8.91
C THR A 15 6.72 2.96 8.10
N VAL A 16 6.22 4.20 8.06
CA VAL A 16 6.89 5.33 7.38
C VAL A 16 8.19 5.72 8.08
N LYS A 17 8.28 5.60 9.41
CA LYS A 17 9.51 5.91 10.17
C LYS A 17 10.58 4.83 10.06
N GLU A 18 10.19 3.56 9.99
CA GLU A 18 11.11 2.42 10.00
C GLU A 18 11.66 2.07 8.61
N ASN A 19 10.97 2.49 7.54
CA ASN A 19 11.38 2.19 6.16
C ASN A 19 11.92 3.44 5.45
N PRO A 20 12.98 3.29 4.62
CA PRO A 20 13.58 4.42 3.91
C PRO A 20 12.64 5.02 2.84
N ALA A 21 11.70 4.23 2.33
CA ALA A 21 10.67 4.66 1.41
C ALA A 21 9.43 3.75 1.56
N THR A 22 8.25 4.37 1.64
CA THR A 22 6.98 3.67 1.83
C THR A 22 5.93 4.23 0.86
N LEU A 23 5.25 3.36 0.12
CA LEU A 23 4.06 3.68 -0.66
C LEU A 23 2.83 3.28 0.15
N VAL A 24 2.01 4.27 0.51
CA VAL A 24 0.73 4.05 1.19
C VAL A 24 -0.39 4.09 0.15
N TYR A 25 -1.02 2.94 -0.10
CA TYR A 25 -2.10 2.80 -1.07
C TYR A 25 -3.46 2.85 -0.37
N PHE A 26 -4.13 4.00 -0.45
CA PHE A 26 -5.49 4.18 0.03
C PHE A 26 -6.49 3.60 -0.99
N TYR A 27 -7.44 2.78 -0.53
CA TYR A 27 -8.44 2.16 -1.38
C TYR A 27 -9.77 1.96 -0.66
N ASN A 28 -10.81 1.64 -1.42
CA ASN A 28 -12.00 0.97 -0.92
C ASN A 28 -12.47 -0.11 -1.89
N ASP A 29 -13.27 -1.06 -1.42
CA ASP A 29 -13.76 -2.18 -2.23
C ASP A 29 -14.91 -1.80 -3.18
N ASN A 30 -15.47 -0.59 -3.03
CA ASN A 30 -16.52 -0.03 -3.90
C ASN A 30 -15.97 0.92 -4.98
N CYS A 31 -14.66 0.90 -5.22
CA CYS A 31 -13.95 1.80 -6.13
C CYS A 31 -13.52 1.02 -7.37
N ALA A 32 -14.28 1.17 -8.46
CA ALA A 32 -13.96 0.53 -9.74
C ALA A 32 -12.54 0.85 -10.27
N PRO A 33 -12.01 2.10 -10.15
CA PRO A 33 -10.62 2.39 -10.50
C PRO A 33 -9.61 1.61 -9.66
N CYS A 34 -9.89 1.41 -8.37
CA CYS A 34 -9.01 0.74 -7.43
C CYS A 34 -8.80 -0.73 -7.80
N LEU A 35 -9.84 -1.40 -8.34
CA LEU A 35 -9.76 -2.78 -8.82
C LEU A 35 -8.81 -2.94 -10.03
N SER A 36 -8.74 -1.93 -10.89
CA SER A 36 -7.89 -1.95 -12.09
C SER A 36 -6.47 -1.43 -11.84
N LEU A 37 -6.31 -0.45 -10.96
CA LEU A 37 -5.04 0.21 -10.69
C LEU A 37 -4.18 -0.56 -9.68
N ARG A 38 -4.80 -1.13 -8.64
CA ARG A 38 -4.09 -1.84 -7.56
C ARG A 38 -3.15 -2.94 -8.07
N PRO A 39 -3.54 -3.82 -9.03
CA PRO A 39 -2.62 -4.84 -9.55
C PRO A 39 -1.38 -4.23 -10.22
N LYS A 40 -1.55 -3.15 -10.98
CA LYS A 40 -0.45 -2.47 -11.69
C LYS A 40 0.51 -1.77 -10.74
N VAL A 41 -0.01 -1.19 -9.66
CA VAL A 41 0.82 -0.58 -8.61
C VAL A 41 1.59 -1.64 -7.85
N ILE A 42 0.96 -2.77 -7.54
CA ILE A 42 1.66 -3.92 -6.91
C ILE A 42 2.81 -4.37 -7.81
N GLU A 43 2.54 -4.65 -9.08
CA GLU A 43 3.54 -5.07 -10.08
C GLU A 43 4.72 -4.08 -10.15
N LEU A 44 4.43 -2.79 -10.34
CA LEU A 44 5.43 -1.73 -10.40
C LEU A 44 6.32 -1.70 -9.15
N VAL A 45 5.73 -1.75 -7.95
CA VAL A 45 6.52 -1.67 -6.71
C VAL A 45 7.33 -2.94 -6.52
N THR A 46 6.78 -4.11 -6.83
CA THR A 46 7.50 -5.38 -6.68
C THR A 46 8.64 -5.55 -7.67
N GLU A 47 8.49 -5.08 -8.91
CA GLU A 47 9.46 -5.30 -9.98
C GLU A 47 10.50 -4.18 -10.06
N GLU A 48 10.06 -2.92 -10.02
CA GLU A 48 10.94 -1.77 -10.27
C GLU A 48 11.46 -1.12 -8.97
N PHE A 49 10.72 -1.27 -7.86
CA PHE A 49 11.05 -0.64 -6.58
C PHE A 49 11.06 -1.63 -5.40
N PRO A 50 11.76 -2.77 -5.47
CA PRO A 50 11.65 -3.86 -4.49
C PRO A 50 12.12 -3.52 -3.07
N LYS A 51 12.72 -2.33 -2.87
CA LYS A 51 13.14 -1.81 -1.56
C LYS A 51 12.12 -0.86 -0.92
N MET A 52 11.06 -0.49 -1.64
CA MET A 52 9.97 0.30 -1.07
C MET A 52 8.99 -0.60 -0.35
N GLU A 53 8.54 -0.16 0.81
CA GLU A 53 7.48 -0.84 1.55
C GLU A 53 6.12 -0.44 0.95
N LEU A 54 5.27 -1.42 0.60
CA LEU A 54 3.93 -1.20 0.10
C LEU A 54 2.90 -1.61 1.16
N ILE A 55 2.16 -0.63 1.66
CA ILE A 55 1.08 -0.85 2.64
C ILE A 55 -0.26 -0.34 2.11
N PHE A 56 -1.34 -0.98 2.56
CA PHE A 56 -2.70 -0.68 2.14
C PHE A 56 -3.51 -0.11 3.31
N VAL A 57 -4.35 0.87 3.02
CA VAL A 57 -5.29 1.45 4.00
C VAL A 57 -6.67 1.50 3.36
N ASN A 58 -7.64 0.84 3.98
CA ASN A 58 -9.03 0.91 3.56
C ASN A 58 -9.68 2.19 4.10
N SER A 59 -10.18 3.07 3.22
CA SER A 59 -10.70 4.41 3.56
C SER A 59 -11.88 4.85 2.71
#